data_AF-A0A0N5AIS4-F1
#
_entry.id   AF-A0A0N5AIS4-F1
#
_cell.length_a   1.000
_cell.length_b   1.000
_cell.length_c   1.000
_cell.angle_alpha   90.00
_cell.angle_beta   90.00
_cell.angle_gamma   90.00
#
_symmetry.space_group_name_H-M   'P 1'
#
loop_
_entity.id
_entity.type
_entity.pdbx_description
1 polymer ?
#
loop_
_entity_poly.entity_id
_entity_poly.type
_entity_poly.pdbx_seq_one_letter_code
_entity_poly.pdbx_strand_id
1 'polypeptide(L)'
;MDGRTCPTRVRTRKYAHTRIIAPAKNLVCCPNCGTYHESHTICVLQLSGTCYEQVRKITNQMKKKIMDYNPYIGERQQLPKQNEMSNVASESTVKSLNNEVWKGKRIVEAKKSQETWFKKIYRSQPDK
;
A
#
# COMPACT_ATOMS: atom_id res chain seq x y z
N MET A 1 -36.20 31.95 37.06
CA MET A 1 -36.13 32.94 35.95
C MET A 1 -35.45 32.25 34.78
N ASP A 2 -36.21 31.52 33.96
CA ASP A 2 -35.64 30.75 32.85
C ASP A 2 -35.26 31.70 31.73
N GLY A 3 -33.97 32.08 31.71
CA GLY A 3 -33.38 33.01 30.76
C GLY A 3 -33.32 32.45 29.35
N ARG A 4 -34.46 32.43 28.64
CA ARG A 4 -34.48 32.14 27.20
C ARG A 4 -33.78 33.26 26.46
N THR A 5 -32.75 32.89 25.70
CA THR A 5 -32.03 33.83 24.83
C THR A 5 -32.91 34.21 23.63
N CYS A 6 -32.89 35.48 23.23
CA CYS A 6 -33.72 35.94 22.11
C CYS A 6 -33.32 35.25 20.79
N PRO A 7 -34.28 34.92 19.91
CA PRO A 7 -34.01 34.17 18.68
C PRO A 7 -32.93 34.82 17.79
N THR A 8 -32.90 36.15 17.73
CA THR A 8 -31.91 36.92 16.96
C THR A 8 -30.48 36.71 17.48
N ARG A 9 -30.30 36.64 18.81
CA ARG A 9 -29.00 36.37 19.43
C ARG A 9 -28.55 34.93 19.20
N VAL A 10 -29.46 33.96 19.19
CA VAL A 10 -29.14 32.57 18.84
C VAL A 10 -28.71 32.47 17.38
N ARG A 11 -29.41 33.14 16.46
CA ARG A 11 -29.12 33.15 15.02
C ARG A 11 -27.75 33.76 14.73
N THR A 12 -27.46 34.94 15.26
CA THR A 12 -26.16 35.61 15.10
C THR A 12 -25.00 34.78 15.68
N ARG A 13 -25.20 34.13 16.84
CA ARG A 13 -24.19 33.22 17.41
C ARG A 13 -23.99 31.94 16.57
N LYS A 14 -25.05 31.43 15.93
CA LYS A 14 -24.97 30.22 15.09
C LYS A 14 -24.21 30.48 13.78
N TYR A 15 -24.47 31.62 13.14
CA TYR A 15 -23.90 31.99 11.84
C TYR A 15 -22.77 33.02 11.96
N ALA A 16 -22.10 33.08 13.10
CA ALA A 16 -20.89 33.90 13.25
C ALA A 16 -19.79 33.36 12.32
N HIS A 17 -18.98 34.25 11.74
CA HIS A 17 -17.93 33.90 10.75
C HIS A 17 -17.00 32.76 11.21
N THR A 18 -16.69 32.69 12.50
CA THR A 18 -15.84 31.65 13.10
C THR A 18 -16.47 30.25 13.13
N ARG A 19 -17.79 30.14 12.94
CA ARG A 19 -18.55 28.89 12.95
C ARG A 19 -19.05 28.47 11.56
N ILE A 20 -18.81 29.29 10.54
CA ILE A 20 -19.15 28.95 9.17
C ILE A 20 -18.06 28.01 8.65
N ILE A 21 -18.48 26.91 8.05
CA ILE A 21 -17.57 25.98 7.37
C ILE A 21 -17.00 26.70 6.16
N ALA A 22 -15.67 26.87 6.13
CA ALA A 22 -14.99 27.48 5.01
C ALA A 22 -14.85 26.46 3.85
N PRO A 23 -14.99 26.89 2.59
CA PRO A 23 -14.73 26.02 1.45
C PRO A 23 -13.26 25.61 1.42
N ALA A 24 -13.00 24.33 1.14
CA ALA A 24 -11.65 23.82 0.96
C ALA A 24 -11.06 24.37 -0.35
N LYS A 25 -9.84 24.91 -0.30
CA LYS A 25 -9.14 25.50 -1.45
C LYS A 25 -8.09 24.57 -2.07
N ASN A 26 -7.89 23.41 -1.46
CA ASN A 26 -6.71 22.57 -1.66
C ASN A 26 -7.04 21.29 -2.45
N LEU A 27 -8.15 21.28 -3.19
CA LEU A 27 -8.58 20.12 -3.96
C LEU A 27 -7.84 20.06 -5.29
N VAL A 28 -7.23 18.91 -5.57
CA VAL A 28 -6.49 18.60 -6.79
C VAL A 28 -7.09 17.35 -7.43
N CYS A 29 -7.08 17.29 -8.75
CA CYS A 29 -7.56 16.13 -9.50
C CYS A 29 -6.44 15.07 -9.62
N CYS A 30 -6.75 13.81 -9.28
CA CYS A 30 -5.82 12.71 -9.41
C CYS A 30 -5.56 12.37 -10.88
N PRO A 31 -4.29 12.27 -11.33
CA PRO A 31 -3.97 11.95 -12.72
C PRO A 31 -4.34 10.51 -13.12
N ASN A 32 -4.52 9.60 -12.17
CA ASN A 32 -4.76 8.18 -12.45
C ASN A 32 -6.25 7.81 -12.48
N CYS A 33 -7.04 8.32 -11.54
CA CYS A 33 -8.49 8.01 -11.44
C CYS A 33 -9.40 9.22 -11.70
N GLY A 34 -8.86 10.42 -11.86
CA GLY A 34 -9.63 11.63 -12.13
C GLY A 34 -10.48 12.14 -10.96
N THR A 35 -10.33 11.57 -9.75
CA THR A 35 -11.07 12.02 -8.56
C THR A 35 -10.35 13.14 -7.84
N TYR A 36 -11.11 14.02 -7.17
CA TYR A 36 -10.54 15.09 -6.35
C TYR A 36 -10.06 14.57 -5.00
N HIS A 37 -8.88 15.00 -4.58
CA HIS A 37 -8.34 14.77 -3.25
C HIS A 37 -7.59 16.01 -2.77
N GLU A 38 -7.25 16.07 -1.48
CA GLU A 38 -6.45 17.19 -0.96
C GLU A 38 -5.00 17.10 -1.46
N SER A 39 -4.38 18.23 -1.78
CA SER A 39 -3.02 18.32 -2.34
C SER A 39 -1.96 17.57 -1.53
N HIS A 40 -2.09 17.50 -0.21
CA HIS A 40 -1.13 16.87 0.70
C HIS A 40 -1.52 15.44 1.11
N THR A 41 -2.58 14.88 0.52
CA THR A 41 -3.02 13.51 0.79
C THR A 41 -2.93 12.66 -0.46
N ILE A 42 -2.64 11.37 -0.28
CA ILE A 42 -2.73 10.39 -1.35
C ILE A 42 -4.22 10.26 -1.74
N CYS A 43 -4.53 9.88 -2.98
CA CYS A 43 -5.91 9.72 -3.41
C CYS A 43 -6.66 8.66 -2.56
N VAL A 44 -7.60 9.10 -1.70
CA VAL A 44 -8.41 8.25 -0.78
C VAL A 44 -9.94 8.33 -0.99
N LEU A 45 -10.45 9.08 -1.98
CA LEU A 45 -11.89 9.32 -2.16
C LEU A 45 -12.33 9.10 -3.64
N GLN A 46 -13.62 8.94 -3.97
CA GLN A 46 -14.59 7.88 -3.65
C GLN A 46 -15.59 7.90 -4.82
N LEU A 47 -15.32 7.13 -5.89
CA LEU A 47 -16.28 6.81 -6.97
C LEU A 47 -15.80 5.63 -7.85
N SER A 48 -14.49 5.37 -7.95
CA SER A 48 -13.91 4.26 -8.74
C SER A 48 -13.00 3.30 -7.94
N GLY A 49 -13.13 3.27 -6.61
CA GLY A 49 -12.10 2.70 -5.73
C GLY A 49 -10.85 3.59 -5.69
N THR A 50 -10.19 3.66 -4.55
CA THR A 50 -9.06 4.59 -4.38
C THR A 50 -7.79 3.97 -4.98
N CYS A 51 -6.95 4.77 -5.64
CA CYS A 51 -5.67 4.29 -6.16
C CYS A 51 -4.85 3.61 -5.05
N TYR A 52 -4.88 4.18 -3.85
CA TYR A 52 -4.22 3.59 -2.68
C TYR A 52 -4.82 2.24 -2.26
N GLU A 53 -6.15 2.09 -2.31
CA GLU A 53 -6.81 0.84 -1.94
C GLU A 53 -6.47 -0.29 -2.90
N GLN A 54 -6.25 0.00 -4.19
CA GLN A 54 -5.74 -0.98 -5.15
C GLN A 54 -4.35 -1.49 -4.73
N VAL A 55 -3.42 -0.57 -4.48
CA VAL A 55 -2.07 -0.89 -3.99
C VAL A 55 -2.15 -1.69 -2.68
N ARG A 56 -3.00 -1.27 -1.74
CA ARG A 56 -3.21 -1.94 -0.46
C ARG A 56 -3.72 -3.37 -0.61
N LYS A 57 -4.69 -3.61 -1.50
CA LYS A 57 -5.21 -4.96 -1.76
C LYS A 57 -4.14 -5.88 -2.31
N ILE A 58 -3.33 -5.39 -3.25
CA ILE A 58 -2.26 -6.18 -3.88
C ILE A 58 -1.14 -6.47 -2.89
N THR A 59 -0.69 -5.46 -2.16
CA THR A 59 0.34 -5.63 -1.12
C THR A 59 -0.14 -6.58 -0.02
N ASN A 60 -1.40 -6.53 0.40
CA ASN A 60 -1.96 -7.50 1.34
C ASN A 60 -1.98 -8.93 0.78
N GLN A 61 -2.29 -9.12 -0.51
CA GLN A 61 -2.19 -10.44 -1.15
C GLN A 61 -0.75 -10.95 -1.19
N MET A 62 0.22 -10.07 -1.47
CA MET A 62 1.65 -10.42 -1.43
C MET A 62 2.09 -10.78 -0.01
N LYS A 63 1.67 -10.00 1.00
CA LYS A 63 1.96 -10.27 2.41
C LYS A 63 1.40 -11.61 2.86
N LYS A 64 0.16 -11.95 2.49
CA LYS A 64 -0.42 -13.27 2.80
C LYS A 64 0.45 -14.40 2.26
N LYS A 65 0.91 -14.31 1.01
CA LYS A 65 1.81 -15.32 0.43
C LYS A 65 3.17 -15.42 1.14
N ILE A 66 3.71 -14.30 1.60
CA ILE A 66 4.95 -14.29 2.39
C ILE A 66 4.72 -14.97 3.74
N MET A 67 3.58 -14.69 4.40
CA MET A 67 3.22 -15.29 5.69
C MET A 67 2.88 -16.78 5.60
N ASP A 68 2.17 -17.21 4.55
CA ASP A 68 1.84 -18.62 4.29
C ASP A 68 3.10 -19.48 4.18
N TYR A 69 4.19 -18.89 3.67
CA TYR A 69 5.48 -19.56 3.54
C TYR A 69 6.24 -19.62 4.88
N ASN A 70 6.25 -18.52 5.66
CA ASN A 70 6.89 -18.52 6.98
C ASN A 70 6.10 -17.71 8.02
N PRO A 71 5.26 -18.37 8.83
CA PRO A 71 4.44 -17.70 9.84
C PRO A 71 5.23 -17.01 10.95
N TYR A 72 6.49 -17.44 11.19
CA TYR A 72 7.28 -17.03 12.36
C TYR A 72 8.19 -15.82 12.11
N ILE A 73 8.48 -15.52 10.84
CA ILE A 73 9.39 -14.42 10.45
C ILE A 73 8.62 -13.14 10.04
N GLY A 74 7.30 -13.25 9.91
CA GLY A 74 6.42 -12.12 9.63
C GLY A 74 6.63 -11.56 8.23
N GLU A 75 6.67 -10.23 8.09
CA GLU A 75 6.77 -9.56 6.78
C GLU A 75 8.17 -9.59 6.15
N ARG A 76 9.19 -10.10 6.86
CA ARG A 76 10.56 -10.15 6.35
C ARG A 76 10.74 -11.32 5.40
N GLN A 77 11.37 -11.07 4.24
CA GLN A 77 11.81 -12.15 3.37
C GLN A 77 12.96 -12.91 4.04
N GLN A 78 12.84 -14.24 4.13
CA GLN A 78 13.98 -15.07 4.49
C GLN A 78 15.02 -14.99 3.38
N LEU A 79 16.23 -14.57 3.75
CA LEU A 79 17.41 -14.84 2.95
C LEU A 79 17.63 -16.37 3.01
N PRO A 80 17.85 -17.04 1.88
CA PRO A 80 18.21 -18.45 1.89
C PRO A 80 19.47 -18.60 2.75
N LYS A 81 19.40 -19.43 3.80
CA LYS A 81 20.59 -19.80 4.57
C LYS A 81 21.51 -20.54 3.60
N GLN A 82 22.75 -20.09 3.46
CA GLN A 82 23.77 -20.75 2.62
C GLN A 82 23.89 -22.26 2.92
N ASN A 83 23.49 -22.70 4.12
CA ASN A 83 23.62 -24.07 4.61
C ASN A 83 22.45 -25.01 4.23
N GLU A 84 21.34 -24.53 3.68
CA GLU A 84 20.24 -25.43 3.24
C GLU A 84 20.50 -26.02 1.84
N MET A 85 21.40 -25.40 1.06
CA MET A 85 21.73 -25.83 -0.30
C MET A 85 22.72 -27.01 -0.34
N SER A 86 23.44 -27.29 0.76
CA SER A 86 24.43 -28.37 0.84
C SER A 86 23.89 -29.72 1.33
N ASN A 87 22.68 -29.76 1.87
CA ASN A 87 22.13 -30.96 2.53
C ASN A 87 21.05 -31.69 1.71
N VAL A 88 20.79 -31.27 0.47
CA VAL A 88 19.76 -31.88 -0.38
C VAL A 88 20.40 -32.89 -1.33
N ALA A 89 20.23 -34.17 -1.00
CA ALA A 89 20.92 -35.33 -1.59
C ALA A 89 20.45 -35.75 -3.01
N SER A 90 19.77 -34.89 -3.79
CA SER A 90 19.34 -35.25 -5.14
C SER A 90 19.28 -34.08 -6.12
N GLU A 91 19.86 -34.28 -7.31
CA GLU A 91 19.97 -33.29 -8.39
C GLU A 91 18.62 -32.73 -8.88
N SER A 92 17.55 -33.53 -8.77
CA SER A 92 16.18 -33.12 -9.12
C SER A 92 15.62 -32.07 -8.16
N THR A 93 15.99 -32.13 -6.89
CA THR A 93 15.51 -31.21 -5.84
C THR A 93 16.28 -29.89 -5.86
N VAL A 94 17.55 -29.93 -6.25
CA VAL A 94 18.41 -28.73 -6.43
C VAL A 94 17.93 -27.86 -7.59
N LYS A 95 17.46 -28.45 -8.70
CA LYS A 95 16.86 -27.70 -9.81
C LYS A 95 15.59 -26.95 -9.40
N SER A 96 14.72 -27.57 -8.59
CA SER A 96 13.51 -26.92 -8.07
C SER A 96 13.82 -25.77 -7.10
N LEU A 97 14.81 -25.95 -6.22
CA LEU A 97 15.23 -24.90 -5.27
C LEU A 97 15.91 -23.70 -5.95
N ASN A 98 16.65 -23.93 -7.04
CA ASN A 98 17.28 -22.84 -7.81
C ASN A 98 16.25 -21.95 -8.52
N ASN A 99 15.10 -22.49 -8.93
CA ASN A 99 14.01 -21.69 -9.50
C ASN A 99 13.31 -20.82 -8.44
N GLU A 100 13.38 -21.19 -7.16
CA GLU A 100 12.79 -20.43 -6.06
C GLU A 100 13.66 -19.26 -5.59
N VAL A 101 14.93 -19.16 -5.99
CA VAL A 101 15.89 -18.18 -5.47
C VAL A 101 16.58 -17.42 -6.61
N TRP A 102 16.33 -16.11 -6.71
CA TRP A 102 16.99 -15.22 -7.66
C TRP A 102 17.88 -14.20 -6.95
N LYS A 103 19.18 -14.20 -7.24
CA LYS A 103 20.18 -13.29 -6.63
C LYS A 103 20.14 -13.28 -5.10
N GLY A 104 20.01 -14.45 -4.48
CA GLY A 104 19.96 -14.60 -3.02
C GLY A 104 18.66 -14.09 -2.37
N LYS A 105 17.62 -13.81 -3.15
CA LYS A 105 16.27 -13.51 -2.65
C LYS A 105 15.29 -14.55 -3.17
N ARG A 106 14.35 -14.96 -2.32
CA ARG A 106 13.32 -15.93 -2.70
C ARG A 106 12.25 -15.27 -3.59
N ILE A 107 11.83 -15.99 -4.62
CA ILE A 107 10.78 -15.58 -5.56
C ILE A 107 9.42 -15.96 -4.97
N VAL A 108 8.48 -15.01 -4.95
CA VAL A 108 7.09 -15.25 -4.56
C VAL A 108 6.22 -15.09 -5.80
N GLU A 109 5.65 -16.19 -6.29
CA GLU A 109 4.87 -16.17 -7.51
C GLU A 109 3.51 -15.50 -7.30
N ALA A 110 3.18 -14.54 -8.18
CA ALA A 110 1.86 -13.95 -8.28
C ALA A 110 1.06 -14.69 -9.36
N LYS A 111 -0.19 -15.08 -9.06
CA LYS A 111 -1.09 -15.71 -10.05
C LYS A 111 -1.60 -14.70 -11.10
N LYS A 112 -1.44 -13.42 -10.83
CA LYS A 112 -1.93 -12.31 -11.65
C LYS A 112 -0.77 -11.73 -12.46
N SER A 113 -1.05 -11.30 -13.69
CA SER A 113 -0.10 -10.52 -14.49
C SER A 113 0.31 -9.25 -13.74
N GLN A 114 1.56 -8.83 -13.96
CA GLN A 114 2.10 -7.63 -13.34
C GLN A 114 1.32 -6.39 -13.77
N GLU A 115 1.07 -5.49 -12.82
CA GLU A 115 0.36 -4.24 -13.09
C GLU A 115 1.31 -3.20 -13.70
N THR A 116 0.78 -2.33 -14.57
CA THR A 116 1.57 -1.39 -15.37
C THR A 116 2.36 -0.36 -14.54
N TRP A 117 1.85 -0.01 -13.35
CA TRP A 117 2.49 0.92 -12.42
C TRP A 117 3.53 0.24 -11.51
N PHE A 118 3.59 -1.09 -11.47
CA PHE A 118 4.59 -1.82 -10.70
C PHE A 118 5.86 -1.96 -11.54
N LYS A 119 6.83 -1.06 -11.38
CA LYS A 119 8.08 -1.07 -12.17
C LYS A 119 9.17 -1.89 -11.50
N LYS A 120 9.89 -2.70 -12.31
CA LYS A 120 11.08 -3.41 -11.85
C LYS A 120 12.24 -2.44 -11.69
N ILE A 121 12.76 -2.31 -10.47
CA ILE A 121 13.94 -1.50 -10.20
C ILE A 121 15.18 -2.35 -10.48
N TYR A 122 15.95 -1.99 -11.50
CA TYR A 122 17.26 -2.58 -11.77
C TYR A 122 18.31 -1.79 -11.00
N ARG A 123 18.79 -2.33 -9.87
CA ARG A 123 20.02 -1.82 -9.26
C ARG A 123 21.19 -2.37 -10.08
N SER A 124 22.00 -1.51 -10.67
CA SER A 124 23.29 -1.91 -11.24
C SER A 124 24.06 -2.69 -10.18
N GLN A 125 24.57 -3.86 -10.54
CA GLN A 125 25.52 -4.53 -9.67
C GLN A 125 26.77 -3.64 -9.63
N PRO A 126 27.41 -3.43 -8.48
CA PRO A 126 28.78 -2.90 -8.52
C PRO A 126 29.62 -3.90 -9.32
N ASP A 127 30.34 -3.38 -10.33
CA ASP A 127 31.28 -4.17 -11.12
C ASP A 127 32.29 -4.80 -10.14
N LYS A 128 32.43 -6.13 -10.24
CA LYS A 128 33.37 -6.91 -9.41
C LYS A 128 34.80 -6.70 -9.87
#